data_AF-A0A1Q2YKC9-F1
#
_entry.id   AF-A0A1Q2YKC9-F1
#
_cell.length_a   1.000
_cell.length_b   1.000
_cell.length_c   1.000
_cell.angle_alpha   90.00
_cell.angle_beta   90.00
_cell.angle_gamma   90.00
#
_symmetry.space_group_name_H-M   'P 1'
#
loop_
_entity.id
_entity.type
_entity.pdbx_description
1 polymer ?
#
loop_
_entity_poly.entity_id
_entity_poly.type
_entity_poly.pdbx_seq_one_letter_code
_entity_poly.pdbx_strand_id
1 'polypeptide(L)'
;MYAWKTANSEAEILGTNTTKSKKFNGKKSGGLIAESAVLNKLVNLNQGFHDNNEGGSGLRLLGMLDRLHVVNVLVVVSRWYGGIALGPARFKCMSDVGMEALQNGGYLESKPGKGWIDCLKIK
;
A
#
# COMPACT_ATOMS: atom_id res chain seq x y z
N MET A 1 -11.82 4.01 -10.88
CA MET A 1 -10.78 4.91 -10.34
C MET A 1 -9.53 4.11 -10.02
N TYR A 2 -8.40 4.79 -9.85
CA TYR A 2 -7.17 4.15 -9.38
C TYR A 2 -6.28 5.11 -8.59
N ALA A 3 -5.37 4.54 -7.81
CA ALA A 3 -4.27 5.24 -7.17
C ALA A 3 -3.04 4.33 -7.09
N TRP A 4 -1.85 4.92 -7.10
CA TRP A 4 -0.60 4.19 -7.02
C TRP A 4 0.47 4.99 -6.26
N LYS A 5 1.43 4.25 -5.71
CA LYS A 5 2.64 4.79 -5.09
C LYS A 5 3.84 3.94 -5.45
N THR A 6 4.98 4.58 -5.72
CA THR A 6 6.27 3.91 -5.88
C THR A 6 7.34 4.59 -5.04
N ALA A 7 8.27 3.82 -4.50
CA ALA A 7 9.42 4.31 -3.76
C ALA A 7 10.55 3.27 -3.75
N ASN A 8 11.78 3.72 -3.57
CA ASN A 8 12.94 2.86 -3.41
C ASN A 8 13.41 2.80 -1.96
N SER A 9 14.22 1.77 -1.65
CA SER A 9 15.00 1.72 -0.42
C SER A 9 16.30 2.53 -0.54
N GLU A 10 16.78 3.10 0.57
CA GLU A 10 18.08 3.79 0.62
C GLU A 10 19.25 2.85 0.24
N ALA A 11 19.11 1.54 0.51
CA ALA A 11 20.10 0.52 0.17
C ALA A 11 20.23 0.27 -1.36
N GLU A 12 19.17 0.53 -2.14
CA GLU A 12 19.19 0.38 -3.60
C GLU A 12 19.94 1.53 -4.30
N ILE A 13 20.06 2.70 -3.66
CA ILE A 13 20.74 3.88 -4.23
C ILE A 13 22.25 3.79 -4.06
N LEU A 14 22.73 3.11 -3.00
CA LEU A 14 24.15 3.15 -2.65
C LEU A 14 25.03 2.10 -3.34
N GLY A 15 24.48 1.13 -4.08
CA GLY A 15 25.25 0.09 -4.76
C GLY A 15 26.07 -0.79 -3.81
N THR A 16 25.65 -2.05 -3.62
CA THR A 16 26.41 -3.16 -3.01
C THR A 16 27.60 -2.75 -2.13
N ASN A 17 27.37 -2.41 -0.87
CA ASN A 17 28.40 -2.58 0.15
C ASN A 17 27.78 -3.02 1.47
N THR A 18 28.11 -4.27 1.81
CA THR A 18 27.77 -5.01 3.02
C THR A 18 27.78 -4.15 4.27
N THR A 19 26.67 -4.10 5.00
CA THR A 19 26.66 -3.65 6.39
C THR A 19 25.84 -4.60 7.25
N LYS A 20 26.49 -5.06 8.33
CA LYS A 20 26.04 -6.11 9.24
C LYS A 20 24.70 -5.75 9.89
N SER A 21 23.72 -6.64 9.72
CA SER A 21 22.42 -6.59 10.40
C SER A 21 22.58 -6.74 11.91
N LYS A 22 22.12 -5.74 12.67
CA LYS A 22 21.92 -5.86 14.13
C LYS A 22 20.66 -6.68 14.36
N LYS A 23 20.81 -7.87 14.97
CA LYS A 23 19.71 -8.73 15.42
C LYS A 23 18.81 -7.98 16.41
N PHE A 24 17.57 -7.70 16.01
CA PHE A 24 16.49 -7.36 16.93
C PHE A 24 15.71 -8.63 17.29
N ASN A 25 15.57 -8.89 18.60
CA ASN A 25 14.90 -10.06 19.13
C ASN A 25 13.44 -9.70 19.47
N GLY A 26 12.53 -9.92 18.52
CA GLY A 26 11.09 -9.68 18.66
C GLY A 26 10.28 -10.98 18.61
N LYS A 27 9.43 -11.18 19.61
CA LYS A 27 8.58 -12.37 19.85
C LYS A 27 7.62 -12.64 18.68
N LYS A 28 7.51 -13.90 18.27
CA LYS A 28 6.66 -14.39 17.16
C LYS A 28 5.17 -14.29 17.49
N SER A 29 4.40 -13.60 16.64
CA SER A 29 2.96 -13.82 16.48
C SER A 29 2.48 -13.36 15.10
N GLY A 30 1.96 -14.29 14.29
CA GLY A 30 1.16 -14.04 13.09
C GLY A 30 1.93 -13.58 11.85
N GLY A 31 1.64 -14.21 10.71
CA GLY A 31 2.09 -13.89 9.34
C GLY A 31 3.23 -12.87 9.23
N LEU A 32 4.47 -13.35 9.36
CA LEU A 32 5.63 -12.47 9.36
C LEU A 32 5.90 -12.03 7.91
N ILE A 33 5.47 -10.82 7.57
CA ILE A 33 6.04 -10.12 6.41
C ILE A 33 7.55 -10.07 6.64
N ALA A 34 8.33 -10.55 5.66
CA ALA A 34 9.79 -10.58 5.78
C ALA A 34 10.31 -9.18 6.09
N GLU A 35 11.27 -9.06 7.02
CA GLU A 35 11.89 -7.77 7.38
C GLU A 35 12.45 -7.03 6.15
N SER A 36 12.85 -7.78 5.12
CA SER A 36 13.28 -7.27 3.82
C SER A 36 12.20 -6.49 3.04
N ALA A 37 10.93 -6.64 3.39
CA ALA A 37 9.81 -5.94 2.75
C ALA A 37 9.39 -4.67 3.51
N VAL A 38 10.15 -4.24 4.52
CA VAL A 38 9.87 -3.00 5.26
C VAL A 38 10.90 -1.93 4.92
N LEU A 39 10.43 -0.78 4.42
CA LEU A 39 11.21 0.41 4.16
C LEU A 39 11.06 1.40 5.32
N ASN A 40 12.13 1.65 6.06
CA ASN A 40 12.12 2.64 7.16
C ASN A 40 12.03 4.08 6.66
N LYS A 41 12.49 4.33 5.42
CA LYS A 41 12.50 5.62 4.76
C LYS A 41 12.19 5.42 3.28
N LEU A 42 11.28 6.23 2.76
CA LEU A 42 10.97 6.25 1.34
C LEU A 42 11.92 7.20 0.62
N VAL A 43 12.54 6.74 -0.46
CA VAL A 43 13.33 7.58 -1.36
C VAL A 43 12.73 7.54 -2.75
N ASN A 44 12.82 8.64 -3.51
CA ASN A 44 12.22 8.80 -4.84
C ASN A 44 10.71 8.46 -4.84
N LEU A 45 10.00 8.93 -3.81
CA LEU A 45 8.55 8.72 -3.71
C LEU A 45 7.85 9.42 -4.87
N ASN A 46 7.17 8.63 -5.69
CA ASN A 46 6.24 9.12 -6.71
C ASN A 46 4.87 8.50 -6.46
N GLN A 47 3.82 9.25 -6.78
CA GLN A 47 2.44 8.84 -6.52
C GLN A 47 1.49 9.54 -7.49
N GLY A 48 0.37 8.89 -7.76
CA GLY A 48 -0.65 9.43 -8.64
C GLY A 48 -2.01 8.78 -8.43
N PHE A 49 -3.05 9.42 -8.94
CA PHE A 49 -4.42 8.91 -8.88
C PHE A 49 -5.27 9.45 -10.04
N HIS A 50 -6.40 8.80 -10.27
CA HIS A 50 -7.40 9.28 -11.22
C HIS A 50 -8.81 8.85 -10.81
N ASP A 51 -9.76 9.78 -10.92
CA ASP A 51 -11.12 9.63 -10.41
C ASP A 51 -12.05 8.83 -11.35
N ASN A 52 -11.77 8.77 -12.66
CA ASN A 52 -12.65 8.14 -13.67
C ASN A 52 -14.12 8.60 -13.55
N ASN A 53 -14.38 9.91 -13.59
CA ASN A 53 -15.71 10.53 -13.45
C ASN A 53 -16.38 10.37 -12.07
N GLU A 54 -15.70 9.76 -11.09
CA GLU A 54 -16.16 9.70 -9.69
C GLU A 54 -15.29 10.64 -8.84
N GLY A 55 -15.63 11.93 -8.87
CA GLY A 55 -14.84 12.99 -8.24
C GLY A 55 -14.45 12.69 -6.78
N GLY A 56 -13.17 12.84 -6.46
CA GLY A 56 -12.58 12.62 -5.13
C GLY A 56 -12.25 11.16 -4.81
N SER A 57 -12.60 10.20 -5.67
CA SER A 57 -12.38 8.78 -5.39
C SER A 57 -10.92 8.35 -5.49
N GLY A 58 -10.16 8.87 -6.45
CA GLY A 58 -8.74 8.58 -6.62
C GLY A 58 -7.91 9.12 -5.47
N LEU A 59 -8.18 10.36 -5.03
CA LEU A 59 -7.53 10.94 -3.84
C LEU A 59 -7.86 10.12 -2.58
N ARG A 60 -9.08 9.62 -2.45
CA ARG A 60 -9.49 8.73 -1.35
C ARG A 60 -8.71 7.42 -1.34
N LEU A 61 -8.47 6.83 -2.52
CA LEU A 61 -7.64 5.64 -2.65
C LEU A 61 -6.17 5.94 -2.34
N LEU A 62 -5.63 7.06 -2.80
CA LEU A 62 -4.25 7.45 -2.49
C LEU A 62 -4.06 7.63 -0.97
N GLY A 63 -4.96 8.37 -0.31
CA GLY A 63 -4.93 8.53 1.15
C GLY A 63 -5.23 7.25 1.94
N MET A 64 -5.84 6.24 1.30
CA MET A 64 -5.93 4.89 1.87
C MET A 64 -4.54 4.21 1.87
N LEU A 65 -3.79 4.27 0.76
CA LEU A 65 -2.44 3.72 0.68
C LEU A 65 -1.49 4.38 1.70
N ASP A 66 -1.62 5.69 1.91
CA ASP A 66 -0.86 6.42 2.94
C ASP A 66 -1.12 5.92 4.35
N ARG A 67 -2.40 5.79 4.73
CA ARG A 67 -2.78 5.31 6.08
C ARG A 67 -2.39 3.86 6.33
N LEU A 68 -2.34 3.05 5.28
CA LEU A 68 -1.88 1.67 5.34
C LEU A 68 -0.35 1.54 5.27
N HIS A 69 0.37 2.65 5.07
CA HIS A 69 1.82 2.68 4.89
C HIS A 69 2.32 1.70 3.81
N VAL A 70 1.62 1.59 2.67
CA VAL A 70 2.02 0.70 1.56
C VAL A 70 2.62 1.50 0.39
N VAL A 71 3.62 0.92 -0.26
CA VAL A 71 4.26 1.47 -1.48
C VAL A 71 4.57 0.36 -2.49
N ASN A 72 4.88 0.79 -3.71
CA ASN A 72 5.11 -0.06 -4.88
C ASN A 72 3.89 -0.93 -5.23
N VAL A 73 2.73 -0.28 -5.25
CA VAL A 73 1.44 -0.92 -5.53
C VAL A 73 0.56 0.02 -6.36
N LEU A 74 -0.21 -0.56 -7.27
CA LEU A 74 -1.31 0.08 -8.00
C LEU A 74 -2.62 -0.56 -7.55
N VAL A 75 -3.55 0.26 -7.07
CA VAL A 75 -4.91 -0.19 -6.75
C VAL A 75 -5.87 0.39 -7.77
N VAL A 76 -6.62 -0.49 -8.42
CA VAL A 76 -7.67 -0.14 -9.37
C VAL A 76 -9.00 -0.61 -8.80
N VAL A 77 -9.98 0.29 -8.76
CA VAL A 77 -11.35 -0.02 -8.36
C VAL A 77 -12.27 0.27 -9.55
N SER A 78 -12.95 -0.78 -10.01
CA SER A 78 -14.03 -0.67 -10.97
C SER A 78 -15.38 -0.64 -10.24
N ARG A 79 -16.31 0.15 -10.76
CA ARG A 79 -17.68 0.26 -10.24
C ARG A 79 -18.65 0.40 -11.40
N TRP A 80 -19.79 -0.28 -11.32
CA TRP A 80 -20.89 -0.19 -12.27
C TRP A 80 -22.16 0.33 -11.58
N TYR A 81 -23.01 1.02 -12.33
CA TYR A 81 -24.30 1.50 -11.84
C TYR A 81 -25.34 0.37 -11.88
N GLY A 82 -25.88 0.00 -10.72
CA GLY A 82 -26.85 -1.09 -10.58
C GLY A 82 -28.32 -0.65 -10.54
N GLY A 83 -28.65 0.57 -10.99
CA GLY A 83 -30.03 1.08 -10.98
C GLY A 83 -30.42 1.94 -9.77
N ILE A 84 -29.59 1.99 -8.71
CA ILE A 84 -29.83 2.80 -7.52
C ILE A 84 -28.65 3.73 -7.25
N ALA A 85 -28.94 5.01 -7.02
CA ALA A 85 -27.94 6.01 -6.64
C ALA A 85 -27.53 5.83 -5.17
N LEU A 86 -26.33 5.31 -4.92
CA LEU A 86 -25.77 5.11 -3.56
C LEU A 86 -25.37 6.42 -2.85
N GLY A 87 -25.43 7.58 -3.52
CA GLY A 87 -24.98 8.84 -2.94
C GLY A 87 -23.53 8.74 -2.43
N PRO A 88 -23.17 9.39 -1.31
CA PRO A 88 -21.84 9.32 -0.72
C PRO A 88 -21.39 7.92 -0.27
N ALA A 89 -22.33 7.00 0.01
CA ALA A 89 -22.00 5.65 0.49
C ALA A 89 -21.12 4.87 -0.51
N ARG A 90 -21.21 5.19 -1.81
CA ARG A 90 -20.35 4.60 -2.85
C ARG A 90 -18.87 4.74 -2.55
N PHE A 91 -18.44 5.87 -2.00
CA PHE A 91 -17.03 6.13 -1.73
C PHE A 91 -16.51 5.22 -0.63
N LYS A 92 -17.37 4.91 0.36
CA LYS A 92 -17.05 3.90 1.39
C LYS A 92 -16.81 2.55 0.74
N CYS A 93 -17.74 2.06 -0.09
CA CYS A 93 -17.59 0.79 -0.81
C CYS A 93 -16.31 0.74 -1.65
N MET A 94 -15.96 1.84 -2.34
CA MET A 94 -14.74 1.91 -3.15
C MET A 94 -13.46 1.72 -2.34
N SER A 95 -13.36 2.27 -1.13
CA SER A 95 -12.17 2.03 -0.31
C SER A 95 -12.23 0.73 0.46
N ASP A 96 -13.41 0.26 0.84
CA ASP A 96 -13.54 -1.05 1.48
C ASP A 96 -13.06 -2.14 0.52
N VAL A 97 -13.52 -2.15 -0.74
CA VAL A 97 -13.06 -3.12 -1.75
C VAL A 97 -11.59 -2.93 -2.11
N GLY A 98 -11.08 -1.70 -2.11
CA GLY A 98 -9.65 -1.43 -2.33
C GLY A 98 -8.78 -1.98 -1.18
N MET A 99 -9.26 -1.89 0.05
CA MET A 99 -8.60 -2.47 1.22
C MET A 99 -8.68 -4.00 1.21
N GLU A 100 -9.85 -4.55 0.89
CA GLU A 100 -10.07 -5.99 0.75
C GLU A 100 -9.15 -6.58 -0.33
N ALA A 101 -8.98 -5.90 -1.47
CA ALA A 101 -8.04 -6.33 -2.52
C ALA A 101 -6.59 -6.40 -2.00
N LEU A 102 -6.16 -5.44 -1.17
CA LEU A 102 -4.84 -5.45 -0.56
C LEU A 102 -4.69 -6.58 0.49
N GLN A 103 -5.73 -6.86 1.26
CA GLN A 103 -5.76 -7.97 2.23
C GLN A 103 -5.69 -9.31 1.51
N ASN A 104 -6.54 -9.53 0.52
CA ASN A 104 -6.59 -10.76 -0.28
C ASN A 104 -5.30 -10.97 -1.08
N GLY A 105 -4.61 -9.89 -1.44
CA GLY A 105 -3.29 -9.92 -2.06
C GLY A 105 -2.12 -10.16 -1.09
N GLY A 106 -2.38 -10.35 0.21
CA GLY A 106 -1.34 -10.60 1.21
C GLY A 106 -0.51 -9.36 1.61
N TYR A 107 -0.88 -8.17 1.14
CA TYR A 107 -0.10 -6.95 1.37
C TYR A 107 -0.29 -6.33 2.77
N LEU A 108 -1.28 -6.81 3.55
CA LEU A 108 -1.66 -6.25 4.85
C LEU A 108 -1.65 -7.27 6.00
N GLU A 109 -0.95 -8.40 5.86
CA GLU A 109 -1.00 -9.53 6.82
C GLU A 109 -0.37 -9.25 8.19
N SER A 110 0.40 -8.16 8.35
CA SER A 110 0.99 -7.79 9.64
C SER A 110 0.67 -6.35 10.03
N LYS A 111 0.58 -6.09 11.35
CA LYS A 111 0.46 -4.73 11.86
C LYS A 111 1.70 -3.94 11.42
N PRO A 112 1.55 -2.76 10.80
CA PRO A 112 2.70 -1.97 10.41
C PRO A 112 3.55 -1.69 11.66
N GLY A 113 4.78 -2.20 11.65
CA GLY A 113 5.82 -1.68 12.54
C GLY A 113 6.12 -0.22 12.20
N LYS A 114 7.19 0.34 12.77
CA LYS A 114 7.72 1.61 12.24
C LYS A 114 8.27 1.35 10.83
N GLY A 115 7.52 1.66 9.79
CA GLY A 115 8.00 1.56 8.41
C GLY A 115 6.88 1.47 7.37
N TRP A 116 7.28 1.53 6.10
CA TRP A 116 6.42 1.33 4.94
C TRP A 116 6.57 -0.08 4.39
N ILE A 117 5.47 -0.71 4.01
CA ILE A 117 5.44 -2.02 3.40
C ILE A 117 5.75 -1.87 1.90
N ASP A 118 6.83 -2.51 1.44
CA ASP A 118 7.21 -2.62 0.04
C ASP A 118 6.55 -3.84 -0.59
N CYS A 119 5.48 -3.60 -1.37
CA CYS A 119 4.73 -4.66 -2.01
C CYS A 119 5.52 -5.43 -3.07
N LEU A 120 6.68 -4.94 -3.57
CA LEU A 120 7.53 -5.70 -4.49
C LEU A 120 8.27 -6.86 -3.84
N LYS A 121 8.41 -6.82 -2.50
CA LYS A 121 9.13 -7.84 -1.74
C LYS A 121 8.18 -8.84 -1.07
N ILE A 122 6.88 -8.67 -1.25
CA ILE A 122 5.83 -9.60 -0.80
C ILE A 122 5.57 -10.59 -1.95
N LYS A 123 5.65 -11.88 -1.65
CA LYS A 123 5.42 -12.99 -2.60
C LYS A 123 4.33 -13.90 -2.07
#